data_AF-A0A913XVL9-F1
#
_entry.id   AF-A0A913XVL9-F1
#
_cell.length_a   1.000
_cell.length_b   1.000
_cell.length_c   1.000
_cell.angle_alpha   90.00
_cell.angle_beta   90.00
_cell.angle_gamma   90.00
#
_symmetry.space_group_name_H-M   'P 1'
#
loop_
_entity.id
_entity.type
_entity.pdbx_description
1 polymer ?
#
loop_
_entity_poly.entity_id
_entity_poly.type
_entity_poly.pdbx_seq_one_letter_code
_entity_poly.pdbx_strand_id
1 'polypeptide(L)'
;MHTLRRARSLKDVPPYKPYGPKTFLKILIIIITCLGFSTQVVSHIAFGDDYTFDYQSRYYLFFGSHLFGMVESIIVLAIFLTGMDNVCGSRRCWEILNLTVSFLLSILCGVSAGLMIFYCNMLYRNQLYKTSPDYWKWYTDHMIISITCGFLNSVLFLLDAALHADAFR
;
A
#
# COMPACT_ATOMS: atom_id res chain seq x y z
N MET A 1 10.00 40.34 35.51
CA MET A 1 10.51 39.54 34.38
C MET A 1 9.98 38.12 34.50
N HIS A 2 8.75 37.89 34.03
CA HIS A 2 8.17 36.55 33.96
C HIS A 2 8.77 35.85 32.74
N THR A 3 9.61 34.85 32.99
CA THR A 3 10.06 33.86 32.02
C THR A 3 8.86 33.01 31.59
N LEU A 4 8.05 33.56 30.69
CA LEU A 4 7.15 32.80 29.82
C LEU A 4 8.03 31.99 28.85
N ARG A 5 8.67 30.93 29.36
CA ARG A 5 8.99 29.77 28.55
C ARG A 5 7.64 29.20 28.13
N ARG A 6 7.11 29.71 27.00
CA ARG A 6 6.10 29.02 26.22
C ARG A 6 6.60 27.59 26.11
N ALA A 7 5.94 26.68 26.82
CA ALA A 7 5.85 25.31 26.38
C ALA A 7 5.38 25.41 24.94
N ARG A 8 6.31 25.25 23.98
CA ARG A 8 5.93 25.00 22.59
C ARG A 8 5.01 23.80 22.70
N SER A 9 3.73 24.07 22.51
CA SER A 9 2.71 23.04 22.52
C SER A 9 3.20 22.00 21.51
N LEU A 10 3.28 20.74 21.91
CA LEU A 10 3.65 19.63 21.03
C LEU A 10 2.84 19.60 19.72
N LYS A 11 1.75 20.37 19.62
CA LYS A 11 0.97 20.65 18.41
C LYS A 11 1.73 21.38 17.30
N ASP A 12 2.82 22.09 17.59
CA ASP A 12 3.53 22.90 16.59
C ASP A 12 4.56 22.10 15.77
N VAL A 13 4.89 20.87 16.16
CA VAL A 13 5.88 20.04 15.46
C VAL A 13 5.19 19.18 14.39
N PRO A 14 5.56 19.28 13.10
CA PRO A 14 4.94 18.48 12.05
C PRO A 14 5.15 16.98 12.30
N PRO A 15 4.12 16.15 12.06
CA PRO A 15 4.18 14.72 12.34
C PRO A 15 5.15 13.99 11.40
N TYR A 16 5.35 14.51 10.20
CA TYR A 16 6.38 14.03 9.28
C TYR A 16 7.58 14.97 9.30
N LYS A 17 8.75 14.38 9.50
CA LYS A 17 10.05 15.04 9.32
C LYS A 17 10.72 14.39 8.10
N PRO A 18 11.55 15.11 7.33
CA PRO A 18 12.20 14.54 6.14
C PRO A 18 12.90 13.19 6.38
N TYR A 19 13.44 12.99 7.58
CA TYR A 19 14.12 11.75 8.01
C TYR A 19 13.46 11.09 9.22
N GLY A 20 12.14 11.26 9.38
CA GLY A 20 11.37 10.65 10.46
C GLY A 20 10.88 9.23 10.14
N PRO A 21 10.57 8.41 11.16
CA PRO A 21 10.10 7.03 10.97
C PRO A 21 8.81 6.95 10.14
N LYS A 22 7.88 7.90 10.31
CA LYS A 22 6.64 7.99 9.55
C LYS A 22 6.88 8.23 8.05
N THR A 23 7.82 9.11 7.72
CA THR A 23 8.22 9.41 6.33
C THR A 23 8.85 8.19 5.67
N PHE A 24 9.79 7.54 6.37
CA PHE A 24 10.44 6.33 5.86
C PHE A 24 9.42 5.22 5.59
N LEU A 25 8.46 5.02 6.50
CA LEU A 25 7.41 4.03 6.34
C LEU A 25 6.53 4.31 5.12
N LYS A 26 6.08 5.55 4.91
CA LYS A 26 5.30 5.92 3.72
C LYS A 26 6.09 5.72 2.42
N ILE A 27 7.38 6.05 2.39
CA ILE A 27 8.24 5.79 1.22
C ILE A 27 8.33 4.29 0.94
N LEU A 28 8.50 3.47 1.98
CA LEU A 28 8.54 2.02 1.83
C LEU A 28 7.21 1.48 1.30
N ILE A 29 6.07 1.94 1.82
CA ILE A 29 4.73 1.61 1.30
C ILE A 29 4.62 1.94 -0.19
N ILE A 30 5.07 3.12 -0.63
CA ILE A 30 5.04 3.52 -2.04
C ILE A 30 5.87 2.55 -2.89
N ILE A 31 7.08 2.21 -2.46
CA ILE A 31 7.95 1.29 -3.22
C ILE A 31 7.32 -0.10 -3.32
N ILE A 32 6.83 -0.65 -2.21
CA ILE A 32 6.27 -2.00 -2.18
C ILE A 32 4.91 -2.07 -2.89
N THR A 33 4.07 -1.03 -2.83
CA THR A 33 2.84 -0.94 -3.64
C THR A 33 3.15 -0.88 -5.13
N CYS A 34 4.15 -0.08 -5.55
CA CYS A 34 4.66 -0.04 -6.92
C CYS A 34 5.12 -1.41 -7.42
N LEU A 35 5.95 -2.11 -6.63
CA LEU A 35 6.40 -3.45 -6.96
C LEU A 35 5.23 -4.43 -7.05
N GLY A 36 4.29 -4.35 -6.10
CA GLY A 36 3.11 -5.21 -6.04
C GLY A 36 2.23 -5.11 -7.29
N PHE A 37 1.77 -3.91 -7.66
CA PHE A 37 0.88 -3.79 -8.83
C PHE A 37 1.62 -3.97 -10.16
N SER A 38 2.89 -3.56 -10.29
CA SER A 38 3.65 -3.74 -11.55
C SER A 38 3.92 -5.21 -11.85
N THR A 39 4.30 -5.99 -10.83
CA THR A 39 4.45 -7.44 -10.96
C THR A 39 3.11 -8.14 -11.20
N GLN A 40 2.02 -7.62 -10.62
CA GLN A 40 0.67 -8.11 -10.90
C GLN A 40 0.30 -7.93 -12.38
N VAL A 41 0.57 -6.75 -12.96
CA VAL A 41 0.32 -6.47 -14.38
C VAL A 41 1.08 -7.45 -15.28
N VAL A 42 2.36 -7.70 -14.98
CA VAL A 42 3.15 -8.68 -15.74
C VAL A 42 2.54 -10.08 -15.63
N SER A 43 2.19 -10.52 -14.42
CA SER A 43 1.58 -11.83 -14.19
C SER A 43 0.22 -12.00 -14.87
N HIS A 44 -0.53 -10.90 -15.05
CA HIS A 44 -1.83 -10.90 -15.69
C HIS A 44 -1.76 -11.30 -17.16
N ILE A 45 -0.72 -10.85 -17.87
CA ILE A 45 -0.49 -11.14 -19.29
C ILE A 45 -0.42 -12.66 -19.56
N ALA A 46 0.02 -13.44 -18.58
CA ALA A 46 0.13 -14.90 -18.69
C ALA A 46 -1.20 -15.62 -18.93
N PHE A 47 -2.31 -14.99 -18.56
CA PHE A 47 -3.65 -15.56 -18.73
C PHE A 47 -4.21 -15.33 -20.13
N GLY A 48 -3.55 -14.55 -20.99
CA GLY A 48 -3.92 -14.40 -22.41
C GLY A 48 -5.36 -13.91 -22.56
N ASP A 49 -6.21 -14.66 -23.26
CA ASP A 49 -7.66 -14.41 -23.37
C ASP A 49 -8.51 -15.28 -22.41
N ASP A 50 -7.89 -16.18 -21.64
CA ASP A 50 -8.55 -17.15 -20.74
C ASP A 50 -8.94 -16.52 -19.38
N TYR A 51 -9.48 -15.31 -19.42
CA TYR A 51 -9.90 -14.61 -18.22
C TYR A 51 -11.28 -15.06 -17.74
N THR A 52 -11.33 -15.77 -16.61
CA THR A 52 -12.58 -15.95 -15.88
C THR A 52 -13.02 -14.62 -15.23
N PHE A 53 -14.33 -14.40 -15.13
CA PHE A 53 -14.90 -13.22 -14.46
C PHE A 53 -14.38 -13.08 -13.02
N ASP A 54 -14.24 -14.21 -12.31
CA ASP A 54 -13.74 -14.27 -10.94
C ASP A 54 -12.28 -13.81 -10.84
N TYR A 55 -11.45 -14.20 -11.81
CA TYR A 55 -10.06 -13.77 -11.86
C TYR A 55 -9.97 -12.26 -12.11
N GLN A 56 -10.69 -11.73 -13.10
CA GLN A 56 -10.70 -10.30 -13.43
C GLN A 56 -11.13 -9.45 -12.23
N SER A 57 -12.21 -9.84 -11.56
CA SER A 57 -12.70 -9.13 -10.37
C SER A 57 -11.65 -9.07 -9.25
N ARG A 58 -10.92 -10.17 -9.03
CA ARG A 58 -9.86 -10.22 -8.01
C ARG A 58 -8.61 -9.45 -8.43
N TYR A 59 -8.25 -9.50 -9.71
CA TYR A 59 -7.18 -8.69 -10.29
C TYR A 59 -7.47 -7.20 -10.09
N TYR A 60 -8.68 -6.73 -10.42
CA TYR A 60 -9.06 -5.33 -10.22
C TYR A 60 -9.09 -4.94 -8.75
N LEU A 61 -9.54 -5.83 -7.85
CA LEU A 61 -9.48 -5.59 -6.41
C LEU A 61 -8.04 -5.43 -5.93
N PHE A 62 -7.13 -6.32 -6.34
CA PHE A 62 -5.72 -6.24 -6.00
C PHE A 62 -5.08 -4.96 -6.55
N PHE A 63 -5.21 -4.73 -7.85
CA PHE A 63 -4.65 -3.58 -8.54
C PHE A 63 -5.18 -2.27 -7.95
N GLY A 64 -6.49 -2.16 -7.78
CA GLY A 64 -7.16 -0.97 -7.24
C GLY A 64 -6.73 -0.67 -5.80
N SER A 65 -6.64 -1.70 -4.94
CA SER A 65 -6.21 -1.52 -3.54
C SER A 65 -4.77 -1.00 -3.45
N HIS A 66 -3.86 -1.55 -4.27
CA HIS A 66 -2.46 -1.13 -4.28
C HIS A 66 -2.25 0.24 -4.91
N LEU A 67 -2.96 0.54 -6.00
CA LEU A 67 -2.92 1.85 -6.64
C LEU A 67 -3.46 2.93 -5.71
N PHE A 68 -4.60 2.67 -5.07
CA PHE A 68 -5.19 3.59 -4.09
C PHE A 68 -4.24 3.82 -2.91
N GLY A 69 -3.64 2.76 -2.38
CA GLY A 69 -2.66 2.87 -1.30
C GLY A 69 -1.41 3.66 -1.68
N MET A 70 -0.90 3.49 -2.90
CA MET A 70 0.21 4.29 -3.42
C MET A 70 -0.16 5.77 -3.50
N VAL A 71 -1.30 6.10 -4.12
CA VAL A 71 -1.77 7.47 -4.30
C VAL A 71 -2.02 8.15 -2.95
N GLU A 72 -2.68 7.44 -2.03
CA GLU A 72 -2.89 7.90 -0.65
C GLU A 72 -1.56 8.26 0.02
N SER A 73 -0.58 7.36 -0.05
CA SER A 73 0.70 7.57 0.62
C SER A 73 1.50 8.72 0.02
N ILE A 74 1.41 8.93 -1.29
CA ILE A 74 1.99 10.11 -1.97
C ILE A 74 1.31 11.40 -1.49
N ILE A 75 -0.03 11.43 -1.45
CA ILE A 75 -0.80 12.61 -1.03
C ILE A 75 -0.47 12.98 0.41
N VAL A 76 -0.53 12.01 1.33
CA VAL A 76 -0.24 12.24 2.76
C VAL A 76 1.19 12.73 2.94
N LEU A 77 2.15 12.09 2.27
CA LEU A 77 3.55 12.50 2.35
C LEU A 77 3.74 13.94 1.82
N ALA A 78 3.11 14.28 0.69
CA ALA A 78 3.18 15.62 0.11
C ALA A 78 2.58 16.68 1.04
N ILE A 79 1.39 16.42 1.60
CA ILE A 79 0.70 17.36 2.52
C ILE A 79 1.58 17.68 3.72
N PHE A 80 2.16 16.67 4.36
CA PHE A 80 2.93 16.88 5.58
C PHE A 80 4.36 17.37 5.34
N LEU A 81 5.02 17.00 4.23
CA LEU A 81 6.35 17.52 3.90
C LEU A 81 6.31 18.99 3.48
N THR A 82 5.24 19.43 2.82
CA THR A 82 5.07 20.82 2.36
C THR A 82 4.44 21.73 3.43
N GLY A 83 4.00 21.18 4.56
CA GLY A 83 3.32 21.95 5.61
C GLY A 83 1.93 22.47 5.19
N MET A 84 1.34 21.86 4.16
CA MET A 84 0.00 22.19 3.66
C MET A 84 -1.11 21.76 4.62
N ASP A 85 -0.79 21.02 5.67
CA ASP A 85 -1.71 20.64 6.74
C ASP A 85 -2.31 21.85 7.47
N ASN A 86 -1.70 23.04 7.38
CA ASN A 86 -2.27 24.30 7.91
C ASN A 86 -3.26 24.98 6.95
N VAL A 87 -3.25 24.59 5.67
CA VAL A 87 -4.08 25.19 4.60
C VAL A 87 -5.24 24.28 4.23
N CYS A 88 -5.01 22.96 4.23
CA CYS A 88 -5.97 21.94 3.78
C CYS A 88 -6.81 21.31 4.90
N GLY A 89 -6.83 21.89 6.11
CA GLY A 89 -7.66 21.42 7.22
C GLY A 89 -6.96 21.49 8.57
N SER A 90 -7.47 20.76 9.56
CA SER A 90 -6.74 20.57 10.82
C SER A 90 -5.78 19.40 10.69
N ARG A 91 -4.53 19.56 11.14
CA ARG A 91 -3.54 18.48 11.28
C ARG A 91 -4.12 17.21 11.90
N ARG A 92 -4.93 17.35 12.95
CA ARG A 92 -5.57 16.23 13.64
C ARG A 92 -6.53 15.47 12.72
N CYS A 93 -7.28 16.17 11.88
CA CYS A 93 -8.18 15.57 10.90
C CYS A 93 -7.41 14.71 9.89
N TRP A 94 -6.29 15.23 9.38
CA TRP A 94 -5.41 14.50 8.47
C TRP A 94 -4.79 13.26 9.11
N GLU A 95 -4.38 13.32 10.38
CA GLU A 95 -3.85 12.14 11.07
C GLU A 95 -4.92 11.06 11.31
N ILE A 96 -6.14 11.44 11.67
CA ILE A 96 -7.27 10.50 11.85
C ILE A 96 -7.67 9.88 10.51
N LEU A 97 -7.70 10.68 9.44
CA LEU A 97 -7.97 10.21 8.09
C LEU A 97 -6.90 9.21 7.65
N ASN A 98 -5.62 9.55 7.80
CA ASN A 98 -4.50 8.67 7.48
C ASN A 98 -4.62 7.34 8.26
N LEU A 99 -4.87 7.40 9.57
CA LEU A 99 -5.05 6.20 10.39
C LEU A 99 -6.19 5.31 9.85
N THR A 100 -7.35 5.91 9.58
CA THR A 100 -8.54 5.17 9.14
C THR A 100 -8.31 4.53 7.78
N VAL A 101 -7.75 5.28 6.84
CA VAL A 101 -7.48 4.80 5.48
C VAL A 101 -6.39 3.74 5.49
N SER A 102 -5.29 3.94 6.23
CA SER A 102 -4.23 2.94 6.38
C SER A 102 -4.76 1.65 7.00
N PHE A 103 -5.63 1.72 8.01
CA PHE A 103 -6.24 0.51 8.58
C PHE A 103 -7.10 -0.25 7.57
N LEU A 104 -7.94 0.44 6.80
CA LEU A 104 -8.75 -0.18 5.75
C LEU A 104 -7.89 -0.78 4.63
N LEU A 105 -6.85 -0.06 4.20
CA LEU A 105 -5.89 -0.52 3.19
C LEU A 105 -5.11 -1.74 3.65
N SER A 106 -4.76 -1.83 4.94
CA SER A 106 -4.13 -3.02 5.51
C SER A 106 -4.98 -4.26 5.26
N ILE A 107 -6.28 -4.18 5.53
CA ILE A 107 -7.23 -5.28 5.32
C ILE A 107 -7.37 -5.58 3.83
N LEU A 108 -7.60 -4.55 3.00
CA LEU A 108 -7.80 -4.72 1.55
C LEU A 108 -6.58 -5.34 0.86
N CYS A 109 -5.36 -4.90 1.17
CA CYS A 109 -4.13 -5.48 0.64
C CYS A 109 -3.98 -6.96 1.06
N GLY A 110 -4.26 -7.29 2.33
CA GLY A 110 -4.18 -8.66 2.82
C GLY A 110 -5.21 -9.59 2.18
N VAL A 111 -6.47 -9.17 2.11
CA VAL A 111 -7.57 -9.94 1.50
C VAL A 111 -7.34 -10.11 0.00
N SER A 112 -7.00 -9.04 -0.71
CA SER A 112 -6.76 -9.12 -2.16
C SER A 112 -5.57 -10.02 -2.50
N ALA A 113 -4.47 -9.97 -1.74
CA ALA A 113 -3.34 -10.89 -1.89
C ALA A 113 -3.75 -12.35 -1.61
N GLY A 114 -4.51 -12.59 -0.53
CA GLY A 114 -5.01 -13.92 -0.19
C GLY A 114 -5.89 -14.53 -1.29
N LEU A 115 -6.76 -13.73 -1.92
CA LEU A 115 -7.61 -14.17 -3.02
C LEU A 115 -6.82 -14.56 -4.28
N MET A 116 -5.63 -13.98 -4.48
CA MET A 116 -4.74 -14.26 -5.61
C MET A 116 -3.94 -15.56 -5.44
N ILE A 117 -3.72 -16.05 -4.21
CA ILE A 117 -3.04 -17.34 -3.95
C ILE A 117 -3.69 -18.49 -4.73
N PHE A 118 -5.02 -18.51 -4.80
CA PHE A 118 -5.77 -19.53 -5.53
C PHE A 118 -5.34 -19.62 -7.01
N TYR A 119 -5.05 -18.48 -7.64
CA TYR A 119 -4.69 -18.42 -9.06
C TYR A 119 -3.22 -18.72 -9.33
N CYS A 120 -2.35 -18.56 -8.33
CA CYS A 120 -0.98 -19.03 -8.42
C CYS A 120 -0.94 -20.55 -8.66
N ASN A 121 -1.84 -21.32 -8.03
CA ASN A 121 -1.95 -22.76 -8.26
C ASN A 121 -2.55 -23.11 -9.63
N MET A 122 -3.41 -22.24 -10.17
CA MET A 122 -4.02 -22.44 -11.49
C MET A 122 -3.03 -22.22 -12.64
N LEU A 123 -1.98 -21.41 -12.44
CA LEU A 123 -0.93 -21.22 -13.45
C LEU A 123 -0.22 -22.54 -13.80
N TYR A 124 -0.03 -23.46 -12.85
CA TYR A 124 0.55 -24.79 -13.11
C TYR A 124 -0.31 -25.67 -14.03
N ARG A 125 -1.60 -25.33 -14.18
CA ARG A 125 -2.55 -26.06 -15.03
C ARG A 125 -2.70 -25.43 -16.42
N ASN A 126 -2.12 -24.26 -16.65
CA ASN A 126 -2.18 -23.55 -17.92
C ASN A 126 -1.33 -24.27 -18.98
N GLN A 127 -1.73 -24.18 -20.25
CA GLN A 127 -0.97 -24.70 -21.39
C GLN A 127 0.47 -24.17 -21.43
N LEU A 128 0.70 -22.92 -20.99
CA LEU A 128 2.05 -22.34 -20.89
C LEU A 128 3.03 -23.21 -20.09
N TYR A 129 2.57 -23.90 -19.06
CA TYR A 129 3.40 -24.83 -18.29
C TYR A 129 3.97 -25.97 -19.14
N LYS A 130 3.19 -26.43 -20.13
CA LYS A 130 3.55 -27.54 -21.01
C LYS A 130 4.28 -27.08 -22.27
N THR A 131 3.95 -25.91 -22.80
CA THR A 131 4.45 -25.42 -24.10
C THR A 131 5.68 -24.54 -23.98
N SER A 132 5.79 -23.75 -22.90
CA SER A 132 6.85 -22.74 -22.72
C SER A 132 7.21 -22.58 -21.23
N PRO A 133 7.93 -23.54 -20.62
CA PRO A 133 8.17 -23.58 -19.18
C PRO A 133 8.91 -22.35 -18.63
N ASP A 134 9.83 -21.77 -19.39
CA ASP A 134 10.56 -20.56 -18.97
C ASP A 134 9.64 -19.33 -18.87
N TYR A 135 8.75 -19.15 -19.85
CA TYR A 135 7.75 -18.08 -19.82
C TYR A 135 6.74 -18.31 -18.70
N TRP A 136 6.27 -19.54 -18.53
CA TRP A 136 5.39 -19.89 -17.42
C TRP A 136 6.02 -19.55 -16.07
N LYS A 137 7.30 -19.89 -15.88
CA LYS A 137 8.03 -19.60 -14.65
C LYS A 137 8.14 -18.10 -14.41
N TRP A 138 8.53 -17.35 -15.44
CA TRP A 138 8.62 -15.89 -15.37
C TRP A 138 7.33 -15.25 -14.83
N TYR A 139 6.18 -15.61 -15.40
CA TYR A 139 4.90 -15.07 -14.98
C TYR A 139 4.45 -15.53 -13.59
N THR A 140 4.73 -16.79 -13.24
CA THR A 140 4.42 -17.36 -11.93
C THR A 140 5.25 -16.69 -10.83
N ASP A 141 6.55 -16.47 -11.08
CA ASP A 141 7.43 -15.77 -10.15
C ASP A 141 6.94 -14.33 -9.91
N HIS A 142 6.48 -13.63 -10.95
CA HIS A 142 5.87 -12.29 -10.82
C HIS A 142 4.58 -12.32 -9.99
N MET A 143 3.73 -13.33 -10.16
CA MET A 143 2.52 -13.50 -9.34
C MET A 143 2.89 -13.71 -7.86
N ILE A 144 3.88 -14.57 -7.58
CA ILE A 144 4.34 -14.84 -6.21
C ILE A 144 4.91 -13.58 -5.55
N ILE A 145 5.74 -12.82 -6.29
CA ILE A 145 6.28 -11.55 -5.81
C ILE A 145 5.14 -10.56 -5.53
N SER A 146 4.16 -10.45 -6.44
CA SER A 146 3.02 -9.57 -6.25
C SER A 146 2.21 -9.91 -4.99
N ILE A 147 1.87 -11.18 -4.79
CA ILE A 147 1.17 -11.67 -3.59
C ILE A 147 1.98 -11.35 -2.33
N THR A 148 3.30 -11.58 -2.37
CA THR A 148 4.20 -11.29 -1.25
C THR A 148 4.21 -9.80 -0.91
N CYS A 149 4.30 -8.93 -1.93
CA CYS A 149 4.17 -7.48 -1.77
C CYS A 149 2.82 -7.08 -1.18
N GLY A 150 1.73 -7.76 -1.55
CA GLY A 150 0.40 -7.50 -1.00
C GLY A 150 0.29 -7.79 0.50
N PHE A 151 0.84 -8.92 0.97
CA PHE A 151 0.95 -9.17 2.41
C PHE A 151 1.89 -8.21 3.12
N LEU A 152 3.02 -7.86 2.51
CA LEU A 152 3.95 -6.90 3.10
C LEU A 152 3.29 -5.52 3.26
N ASN A 153 2.59 -5.03 2.23
CA ASN A 153 1.80 -3.79 2.32
C ASN A 153 0.72 -3.86 3.39
N SER A 154 0.05 -5.00 3.55
CA SER A 154 -0.92 -5.20 4.64
C SER A 154 -0.29 -4.90 6.01
N VAL A 155 0.91 -5.42 6.27
CA VAL A 155 1.65 -5.16 7.51
C VAL A 155 2.11 -3.70 7.59
N LEU A 156 2.66 -3.14 6.51
CA LEU A 156 3.18 -1.77 6.51
C LEU A 156 2.08 -0.73 6.75
N PHE A 157 0.91 -0.90 6.14
CA PHE A 157 -0.26 -0.05 6.39
C PHE A 157 -0.78 -0.18 7.83
N LEU A 158 -0.72 -1.38 8.42
CA LEU A 158 -1.07 -1.56 9.83
C LEU A 158 -0.10 -0.83 10.76
N LEU A 159 1.21 -0.89 10.46
CA LEU A 159 2.23 -0.13 11.19
C LEU A 159 2.02 1.38 11.03
N ASP A 160 1.63 1.85 9.84
CA ASP A 160 1.34 3.26 9.60
C ASP A 160 0.13 3.73 10.42
N ALA A 161 -0.95 2.94 10.43
CA ALA A 161 -2.10 3.21 11.29
C ALA A 161 -1.71 3.26 12.78
N ALA A 162 -0.88 2.32 13.25
CA ALA A 162 -0.40 2.28 14.63
C ALA A 162 0.43 3.53 15.01
N LEU A 163 1.29 4.02 14.12
CA LEU A 163 2.08 5.24 14.34
C LEU A 163 1.23 6.52 14.41
N HIS A 164 -0.03 6.47 13.97
CA HIS A 164 -0.99 7.56 14.04
C HIS A 164 -2.05 7.37 15.12
N ALA A 165 -1.99 6.30 15.92
CA ALA A 165 -2.99 6.00 16.96
C ALA A 165 -3.08 7.08 18.05
N ASP A 166 -1.99 7.79 18.33
CA ASP A 166 -1.96 8.90 19.30
C ASP A 166 -2.83 10.10 18.88
N ALA A 167 -3.31 10.18 17.62
CA ALA A 167 -4.19 11.26 17.17
C ALA A 167 -5.54 11.33 17.93
N PHE A 168 -5.93 10.23 18.59
CA PHE A 168 -7.12 10.16 19.44
C PHE A 168 -6.91 10.62 20.89
N ARG A 169 -5.65 10.82 21.32
CA ARG A 169 -5.33 11.39 22.63
C ARG A 169 -5.39 12.92 22.61
#